data_AF-A0A261KQA4-F1
#
_entry.id   AF-A0A261KQA4-F1
#
_cell.length_a   1.000
_cell.length_b   1.000
_cell.length_c   1.000
_cell.angle_alpha   90.00
_cell.angle_beta   90.00
_cell.angle_gamma   90.00
#
_symmetry.space_group_name_H-M   'P 1'
#
loop_
_entity.id
_entity.type
_entity.pdbx_description
1 polymer ?
#
loop_
_entity_poly.entity_id
_entity_poly.type
_entity_poly.pdbx_seq_one_letter_code
_entity_poly.pdbx_strand_id
1 'polypeptide(L)'
;MLRGREFTLADVIGQEGGAFMKGESPVPKVVQVKTEINTLISQNLQDVSGILQAVLYRWVEEDTARISKHLDAPLQALLGLLKSILDNPPILYELVRQVDMLWGEINNERPYFQRPGQPPHPDDEYTHESVYQQLVELTFCLNSKPEQD
;
A
#
# COMPACT_ATOMS: atom_id res chain seq x y z
N MET A 1 7.68 -51.04 18.37
CA MET A 1 6.62 -50.01 18.28
C MET A 1 7.24 -48.79 17.60
N LEU A 2 6.92 -48.55 16.33
CA LEU A 2 7.40 -47.41 15.55
C LEU A 2 6.24 -46.41 15.42
N ARG A 3 6.33 -45.26 16.11
CA ARG A 3 5.37 -44.16 15.96
C ARG A 3 5.69 -43.41 14.67
N GLY A 4 4.70 -43.34 13.78
CA GLY A 4 4.74 -42.55 12.57
C GLY A 4 4.92 -41.06 12.86
N ARG A 5 5.82 -40.43 12.11
CA ARG A 5 6.01 -38.98 12.07
C ARG A 5 5.01 -38.43 11.03
N GLU A 6 4.23 -37.44 11.42
CA GLU A 6 3.31 -36.74 10.50
C GLU A 6 4.13 -35.91 9.50
N PHE A 7 3.94 -36.21 8.21
CA PHE A 7 4.50 -35.43 7.11
C PHE A 7 3.75 -34.10 7.02
N THR A 8 4.49 -32.99 7.09
CA THR A 8 3.91 -31.65 6.94
C THR A 8 4.14 -31.15 5.53
N LEU A 9 3.27 -30.26 5.05
CA LEU A 9 3.29 -29.69 3.69
C LEU A 9 4.61 -28.95 3.34
N ALA A 10 5.47 -28.69 4.34
CA ALA A 10 6.79 -28.11 4.18
C ALA A 10 7.85 -29.10 3.66
N ASP A 11 7.64 -30.41 3.81
CA ASP A 11 8.63 -31.43 3.40
C ASP A 11 8.55 -31.78 1.90
N VAL A 12 7.53 -31.30 1.18
CA VAL A 12 7.27 -31.65 -0.23
C VAL A 12 7.85 -30.64 -1.23
N ILE A 13 8.28 -29.45 -0.79
CA ILE A 13 8.91 -28.43 -1.65
C ILE A 13 10.43 -28.49 -1.49
N GLY A 14 11.03 -29.66 -1.74
CA GLY A 14 12.46 -29.86 -1.46
C GLY A 14 13.19 -30.83 -2.37
N GLN A 15 12.52 -31.40 -3.37
CA GLN A 15 13.17 -32.30 -4.33
C GLN A 15 12.63 -32.02 -5.73
N GLU A 16 13.33 -31.14 -6.45
CA GLU A 16 13.86 -31.38 -7.80
C GLU A 16 14.28 -30.04 -8.42
N GLY A 17 15.58 -29.74 -8.40
CA GLY A 17 16.15 -28.53 -8.98
C GLY A 17 17.52 -28.20 -8.42
N GLY A 18 18.54 -28.96 -8.88
CA GLY A 18 19.92 -28.80 -8.44
C GLY A 18 20.55 -27.43 -8.75
N ALA A 19 21.57 -27.12 -7.97
CA ALA A 19 22.54 -26.02 -8.14
C ALA A 19 22.01 -24.59 -7.92
N PHE A 20 21.86 -24.17 -6.66
CA PHE A 20 21.91 -22.75 -6.30
C PHE A 20 23.04 -22.50 -5.30
N MET A 21 23.97 -21.64 -5.72
CA MET A 21 25.18 -21.29 -4.99
C MET A 21 24.85 -20.46 -3.74
N LYS A 22 25.72 -20.56 -2.73
CA LYS A 22 25.73 -19.66 -1.56
C LYS A 22 25.91 -18.21 -2.02
N GLY A 23 24.87 -17.41 -1.90
CA GLY A 23 24.84 -15.97 -2.15
C GLY A 23 23.39 -15.55 -2.32
N GLU A 24 22.84 -14.85 -1.32
CA GLU A 24 21.52 -14.19 -1.26
C GLU A 24 20.42 -14.69 -2.23
N SER A 25 19.40 -15.35 -1.70
CA SER A 25 18.21 -15.70 -2.47
C SER A 25 17.60 -14.42 -3.08
N PRO A 26 17.37 -14.35 -4.40
CA PRO A 26 16.88 -13.14 -5.04
C PRO A 26 15.52 -12.74 -4.45
N VAL A 27 15.35 -11.46 -4.13
CA VAL A 27 14.09 -10.90 -3.59
C VAL A 27 12.94 -11.22 -4.55
N PRO A 28 11.79 -11.76 -4.09
CA PRO A 28 10.67 -12.08 -4.97
C PRO A 28 10.19 -10.87 -5.76
N LYS A 29 9.84 -11.06 -7.05
CA LYS A 29 9.42 -9.94 -7.93
C LYS A 29 8.25 -9.13 -7.37
N VAL A 30 7.27 -9.77 -6.76
CA VAL A 30 6.14 -9.10 -6.07
C VAL A 30 6.63 -8.12 -5.00
N VAL A 31 7.64 -8.51 -4.21
CA VAL A 31 8.22 -7.67 -3.15
C VAL A 31 8.99 -6.49 -3.75
N GLN A 32 9.70 -6.70 -4.86
CA GLN A 32 10.37 -5.62 -5.59
C GLN A 32 9.35 -4.58 -6.08
N VAL A 33 8.24 -5.03 -6.69
CA VAL A 33 7.17 -4.16 -7.21
C VAL A 33 6.49 -3.38 -6.07
N LYS A 34 6.21 -4.03 -4.93
CA LYS A 34 5.69 -3.35 -3.73
C LYS A 34 6.64 -2.24 -3.26
N THR A 35 7.93 -2.55 -3.19
CA THR A 35 8.98 -1.58 -2.81
C THR A 35 9.04 -0.39 -3.77
N GLU A 36 8.93 -0.66 -5.07
CA GLU A 36 8.94 0.37 -6.10
C GLU A 36 7.69 1.26 -6.03
N ILE A 37 6.51 0.68 -5.82
CA ILE A 37 5.27 1.44 -5.57
C ILE A 37 5.41 2.33 -4.33
N ASN A 38 5.95 1.82 -3.23
CA ASN A 38 6.16 2.61 -2.02
C ASN A 38 7.16 3.75 -2.26
N THR A 39 8.17 3.53 -3.11
CA THR A 39 9.12 4.56 -3.55
C THR A 39 8.41 5.64 -4.37
N LEU A 40 7.53 5.26 -5.31
CA LEU A 40 6.72 6.20 -6.08
C LEU A 40 5.81 7.06 -5.19
N ILE A 41 5.19 6.46 -4.16
CA ILE A 41 4.37 7.20 -3.21
C ILE A 41 5.22 8.21 -2.43
N SER A 42 6.31 7.77 -1.77
CA SER A 42 7.13 8.68 -0.94
C SER A 42 7.78 9.83 -1.70
N GLN A 43 8.10 9.63 -2.98
CA GLN A 43 8.72 10.69 -3.79
C GLN A 43 7.71 11.73 -4.31
N ASN A 44 6.41 11.44 -4.29
CA ASN A 44 5.41 12.27 -4.97
C ASN A 44 4.22 12.67 -4.08
N LEU A 45 4.01 12.02 -2.94
CA LEU A 45 2.96 12.37 -1.98
C LEU A 45 3.45 13.47 -1.03
N GLN A 46 2.68 14.55 -0.92
CA GLN A 46 2.92 15.61 0.05
C GLN A 46 2.12 15.33 1.33
N ASP A 47 2.70 14.54 2.22
CA ASP A 47 2.08 14.16 3.49
C ASP A 47 3.00 14.56 4.64
N VAL A 48 2.61 15.61 5.39
CA VAL A 48 3.48 16.25 6.39
C VAL A 48 3.72 15.33 7.59
N SER A 49 2.65 14.74 8.14
CA SER A 49 2.78 13.82 9.27
C SER A 49 3.13 12.38 8.85
N GLY A 50 3.07 12.05 7.54
CA GLY A 50 3.46 10.75 6.99
C GLY A 50 2.45 9.61 7.25
N ILE A 51 1.27 9.92 7.76
CA ILE A 51 0.26 8.94 8.18
C ILE A 51 -0.53 8.43 6.98
N LEU A 52 -0.91 9.30 6.04
CA LEU A 52 -1.54 8.89 4.78
C LEU A 52 -0.60 7.97 3.99
N GLN A 53 0.68 8.31 3.93
CA GLN A 53 1.72 7.48 3.31
C GLN A 53 1.76 6.08 3.95
N ALA A 54 1.80 6.01 5.29
CA ALA A 54 1.86 4.74 6.01
C ALA A 54 0.63 3.85 5.76
N VAL A 55 -0.57 4.44 5.68
CA VAL A 55 -1.79 3.69 5.36
C VAL A 55 -1.78 3.22 3.91
N LEU A 56 -1.34 4.04 2.95
CA LEU A 56 -1.21 3.63 1.56
C LEU A 56 -0.21 2.46 1.39
N TYR A 57 0.90 2.46 2.13
CA TYR A 57 1.84 1.32 2.13
C TYR A 57 1.18 0.02 2.61
N ARG A 58 0.31 0.09 3.62
CA ARG A 58 -0.45 -1.09 4.07
C ARG A 58 -1.39 -1.58 2.99
N TRP A 59 -2.08 -0.68 2.29
CA TRP A 59 -2.98 -1.05 1.19
C TRP A 59 -2.23 -1.67 0.00
N VAL A 60 -1.03 -1.17 -0.31
CA VAL A 60 -0.12 -1.78 -1.30
C VAL A 60 0.32 -3.17 -0.85
N GLU A 61 0.65 -3.36 0.43
CA GLU A 61 1.03 -4.67 0.96
C GLU A 61 -0.14 -5.68 0.83
N GLU A 62 -1.36 -5.25 1.13
CA GLU A 62 -2.56 -6.07 1.13
C GLU A 62 -3.10 -6.37 -0.28
N ASP A 63 -2.98 -5.45 -1.24
CA ASP A 63 -3.47 -5.61 -2.63
C ASP A 63 -2.52 -6.44 -3.52
N THR A 64 -2.12 -7.61 -3.01
CA THR A 64 -1.21 -8.52 -3.71
C THR A 64 -1.81 -8.97 -5.06
N ALA A 65 -3.13 -9.11 -5.15
CA ALA A 65 -3.81 -9.54 -6.37
C ALA A 65 -3.64 -8.54 -7.53
N ARG A 66 -3.74 -7.23 -7.27
CA ARG A 66 -3.45 -6.20 -8.28
C ARG A 66 -1.98 -6.19 -8.64
N ILE A 67 -1.10 -6.25 -7.65
CA ILE A 67 0.35 -6.20 -7.86
C ILE A 67 0.82 -7.38 -8.72
N SER A 68 0.32 -8.58 -8.47
CA SER A 68 0.64 -9.76 -9.28
C SER A 68 0.19 -9.65 -10.74
N LYS A 69 -0.79 -8.80 -11.08
CA LYS A 69 -1.21 -8.54 -12.46
C LYS A 69 -0.34 -7.51 -13.17
N HIS A 70 0.45 -6.74 -12.42
CA HIS A 70 1.24 -5.60 -12.91
C HIS A 70 2.71 -5.71 -12.49
N LEU A 71 3.28 -6.93 -12.53
CA LEU A 71 4.66 -7.17 -12.09
C LEU A 71 5.72 -6.36 -12.83
N ASP A 72 5.45 -6.02 -14.10
CA ASP A 72 6.35 -5.25 -14.95
C ASP A 72 5.87 -3.80 -15.13
N ALA A 73 4.79 -3.40 -14.44
CA ALA A 73 4.17 -2.08 -14.56
C ALA A 73 3.74 -1.53 -13.18
N PRO A 74 4.68 -1.32 -12.24
CA PRO A 74 4.41 -0.84 -10.87
C PRO A 74 3.60 0.45 -10.85
N LEU A 75 3.94 1.40 -11.73
CA LEU A 75 3.20 2.65 -11.89
C LEU A 75 1.72 2.41 -12.23
N GLN A 76 1.43 1.48 -13.14
CA GLN A 76 0.05 1.15 -13.51
C GLN A 76 -0.71 0.48 -12.37
N ALA A 77 -0.04 -0.33 -11.56
CA ALA A 77 -0.64 -0.92 -10.36
C ALA A 77 -1.03 0.17 -9.34
N LEU A 78 -0.14 1.14 -9.10
CA LEU A 78 -0.39 2.28 -8.21
C LEU A 78 -1.52 3.17 -8.74
N LEU A 79 -1.48 3.56 -10.01
CA LEU A 79 -2.54 4.35 -10.63
C LEU A 79 -3.90 3.63 -10.56
N GLY A 80 -3.92 2.31 -10.72
CA GLY A 80 -5.11 1.51 -10.53
C GLY A 80 -5.66 1.56 -9.11
N LEU A 81 -4.79 1.48 -8.09
CA LEU A 81 -5.17 1.60 -6.68
C LEU A 81 -5.78 2.98 -6.40
N LEU A 82 -5.06 4.05 -6.79
CA LEU A 82 -5.49 5.43 -6.62
C LEU A 82 -6.84 5.69 -7.32
N LYS A 83 -6.99 5.21 -8.56
CA LYS A 83 -8.25 5.30 -9.29
C LYS A 83 -9.40 4.61 -8.54
N SER A 84 -9.18 3.42 -7.98
CA SER A 84 -10.23 2.72 -7.22
C SER A 84 -10.66 3.47 -5.95
N ILE A 85 -9.76 4.25 -5.35
CA ILE A 85 -10.07 5.11 -4.20
C ILE A 85 -10.82 6.36 -4.66
N LEU A 86 -10.29 7.06 -5.66
CA LEU A 86 -10.83 8.34 -6.15
C LEU A 86 -12.21 8.21 -6.80
N ASP A 87 -12.46 7.12 -7.52
CA ASP A 87 -13.75 6.88 -8.20
C ASP A 87 -14.84 6.38 -7.24
N ASN A 88 -14.51 6.02 -6.00
CA ASN A 88 -15.42 5.35 -5.07
C ASN A 88 -15.39 6.01 -3.68
N PRO A 89 -16.29 6.97 -3.40
CA PRO A 89 -16.29 7.72 -2.13
C PRO A 89 -16.30 6.84 -0.86
N PRO A 90 -17.06 5.73 -0.79
CA PRO A 90 -16.94 4.77 0.31
C PRO A 90 -15.51 4.25 0.59
N ILE A 91 -14.71 4.00 -0.45
CA ILE A 91 -13.32 3.54 -0.30
C ILE A 91 -12.44 4.68 0.21
N LEU A 92 -12.64 5.90 -0.30
CA LEU A 92 -11.97 7.10 0.22
C LEU A 92 -12.28 7.32 1.71
N TYR A 93 -13.54 7.17 2.12
CA TYR A 93 -13.93 7.34 3.52
C TYR A 93 -13.30 6.28 4.43
N GLU A 94 -13.19 5.04 3.95
CA GLU A 94 -12.50 4.00 4.70
C GLU A 94 -11.00 4.27 4.81
N LEU A 95 -10.35 4.77 3.73
CA LEU A 95 -8.96 5.20 3.78
C LEU A 95 -8.76 6.29 4.84
N VAL A 96 -9.57 7.34 4.79
CA VAL A 96 -9.50 8.47 5.74
C VAL A 96 -9.72 7.99 7.17
N ARG A 97 -10.72 7.12 7.40
CA ARG A 97 -10.97 6.54 8.72
C ARG A 97 -9.75 5.78 9.26
N GLN A 98 -9.01 5.06 8.40
CA GLN A 98 -7.79 4.36 8.80
C GLN A 98 -6.63 5.33 9.08
N VAL A 99 -6.54 6.43 8.32
CA VAL A 99 -5.59 7.52 8.57
C VAL A 99 -5.85 8.16 9.92
N ASP A 100 -7.10 8.52 10.22
CA ASP A 100 -7.51 9.07 11.52
C ASP A 100 -7.19 8.12 12.68
N MET A 101 -7.44 6.82 12.49
CA MET A 101 -7.11 5.80 13.49
C MET A 101 -5.61 5.77 13.77
N LEU A 102 -4.79 5.74 12.72
CA LEU A 102 -3.34 5.70 12.87
C LEU A 102 -2.80 7.00 13.45
N TRP A 103 -3.37 8.14 13.08
CA TRP A 103 -3.05 9.44 13.65
C TRP A 103 -3.32 9.47 15.16
N GLY A 104 -4.50 9.01 15.59
CA GLY A 104 -4.84 8.98 17.02
C GLY A 104 -3.96 8.00 17.81
N GLU A 105 -3.58 6.86 17.20
CA GLU A 105 -2.65 5.91 17.81
C GLU A 105 -1.26 6.53 18.02
N ILE A 106 -0.69 7.15 16.98
CA ILE A 106 0.66 7.75 17.02
C ILE A 106 0.72 8.93 17.97
N ASN A 107 -0.29 9.80 17.95
CA ASN A 107 -0.33 11.01 18.77
C ASN A 107 -0.88 10.76 20.18
N ASN A 108 -1.38 9.54 20.47
CA ASN A 108 -2.08 9.21 21.70
C ASN A 108 -3.25 10.18 21.98
N GLU A 109 -4.00 10.49 20.93
CA GLU A 109 -5.14 11.41 20.92
C GLU A 109 -6.39 10.73 20.34
N ARG A 110 -7.55 11.35 20.55
CA ARG A 110 -8.80 10.83 19.98
C ARG A 110 -8.86 11.17 18.48
N PRO A 111 -9.06 10.17 17.58
CA PRO A 111 -9.22 10.41 16.15
C PRO A 111 -10.38 11.34 15.81
N TYR A 112 -10.21 12.18 14.79
CA TYR A 112 -11.21 13.11 14.28
C TYR A 112 -12.07 12.51 13.16
N PHE A 113 -12.84 11.45 13.46
CA PHE A 113 -13.66 10.81 12.42
C PHE A 113 -14.67 11.75 11.76
N GLN A 114 -14.51 11.95 10.45
CA GLN A 114 -15.47 12.68 9.61
C GLN A 114 -16.58 11.75 9.10
N ARG A 115 -17.84 12.20 9.16
CA ARG A 115 -18.97 11.52 8.49
C ARG A 115 -19.21 12.09 7.09
N PRO A 116 -19.76 11.31 6.15
CA PRO A 116 -20.15 11.83 4.84
C PRO A 116 -21.10 13.03 4.97
N GLY A 117 -20.77 14.14 4.31
CA GLY A 117 -21.55 15.38 4.35
C GLY A 117 -21.41 16.22 5.63
N GLN A 118 -20.59 15.79 6.61
CA GLN A 118 -20.29 16.57 7.80
C GLN A 118 -19.08 17.49 7.54
N PRO A 119 -19.08 18.73 8.06
CA PRO A 119 -17.87 19.55 8.05
C PRO A 119 -16.72 18.87 8.83
N PRO A 120 -15.47 19.03 8.39
CA PRO A 120 -14.32 18.47 9.11
C PRO A 120 -14.11 19.16 10.46
N HIS A 121 -13.37 18.49 11.35
CA HIS A 121 -12.92 19.13 12.59
C HIS A 121 -11.87 20.20 12.26
N PRO A 122 -11.85 21.37 12.93
CA PRO A 122 -10.93 22.46 12.57
C PRO A 122 -9.44 22.09 12.72
N ASP A 123 -9.13 21.17 13.62
CA ASP A 123 -7.76 20.71 13.89
C ASP A 123 -7.42 19.39 13.20
N ASP A 124 -8.29 18.90 12.31
CA ASP A 124 -8.06 17.66 11.57
C ASP A 124 -7.24 17.91 10.29
N GLU A 125 -6.06 17.28 10.23
CA GLU A 125 -5.16 17.31 9.08
C GLU A 125 -5.72 16.48 7.90
N TYR A 126 -6.43 15.38 8.21
CA TYR A 126 -6.78 14.33 7.26
C TYR A 126 -8.28 14.25 6.99
N THR A 127 -8.86 15.38 6.59
CA THR A 127 -10.25 15.44 6.11
C THR A 127 -10.45 14.64 4.81
N HIS A 128 -11.71 14.29 4.51
CA HIS A 128 -12.09 13.69 3.22
C HIS A 128 -11.62 14.52 2.02
N GLU A 129 -11.70 15.86 2.11
CA GLU A 129 -11.32 16.76 1.03
C GLU A 129 -9.80 16.86 0.89
N SER A 130 -9.07 17.06 1.99
CA SER A 130 -7.60 17.16 1.97
C SER A 130 -6.95 15.87 1.48
N VAL A 131 -7.43 14.69 1.91
CA VAL A 131 -6.94 13.40 1.42
C VAL A 131 -7.28 13.22 -0.06
N TYR A 132 -8.50 13.55 -0.49
CA TYR A 132 -8.86 13.50 -1.91
C TYR A 132 -7.90 14.34 -2.78
N GLN A 133 -7.64 15.59 -2.38
CA GLN A 133 -6.73 16.47 -3.13
C GLN A 133 -5.31 15.92 -3.17
N GLN A 134 -4.77 15.42 -2.05
CA GLN A 134 -3.45 14.79 -2.03
C GLN A 134 -3.35 13.59 -2.99
N LEU A 135 -4.40 12.76 -3.09
CA LEU A 135 -4.44 11.63 -4.03
C LEU A 135 -4.58 12.06 -5.50
N VAL A 136 -5.33 13.13 -5.77
CA VAL A 136 -5.43 13.73 -7.11
C VAL A 136 -4.08 14.31 -7.53
N GLU A 137 -3.42 15.05 -6.64
CA GLU A 137 -2.08 15.61 -6.89
C GLU A 137 -1.04 14.51 -7.09
N LEU A 138 -1.05 13.46 -6.25
CA LEU A 138 -0.20 12.29 -6.45
C LEU A 138 -0.42 11.68 -7.84
N THR A 139 -1.68 11.46 -8.24
CA THR A 139 -2.03 10.94 -9.57
C THR A 139 -1.52 11.85 -10.69
N PHE A 140 -1.66 13.17 -10.53
CA PHE A 140 -1.18 14.14 -11.50
C PHE A 140 0.35 14.12 -11.64
N CYS A 141 1.08 14.11 -10.52
CA CYS A 141 2.54 14.02 -10.49
C CYS A 141 3.07 12.75 -11.15
N LEU A 142 2.41 11.61 -10.89
CA LEU A 142 2.76 10.32 -11.46
C LEU A 142 2.57 10.27 -12.99
N ASN A 143 1.51 10.89 -13.52
CA ASN A 143 1.27 10.96 -14.96
C ASN A 143 2.13 12.01 -15.68
N SER A 144 2.67 12.99 -14.95
CA SER A 144 3.45 14.09 -15.53
C SER A 144 4.94 13.77 -15.69
N LYS A 145 5.41 12.66 -15.09
CA LYS A 145 6.78 12.17 -15.28
C LYS A 145 6.77 11.14 -16.41
N PRO A 146 7.46 11.38 -17.54
CA PRO A 146 7.66 10.32 -18.52
C PRO A 146 8.46 9.18 -17.85
N GLU A 147 8.03 7.94 -18.09
CA GLU A 147 8.76 6.71 -17.75
C GLU A 147 10.24 6.95 -18.07
N GLN A 148 11.10 6.92 -17.06
CA GLN A 148 12.54 6.90 -17.31
C GLN A 148 12.87 5.48 -17.76
N ASP A 149 12.98 5.32 -19.08
CA ASP A 149 13.58 4.18 -19.77
C ASP A 149 15.00 3.87 -19.27
#